data_AF-A0A7V4CPI3-F1
#
_entry.id   AF-A0A7V4CPI3-F1
#
_cell.length_a   1.000
_cell.length_b   1.000
_cell.length_c   1.000
_cell.angle_alpha   90.00
_cell.angle_beta   90.00
_cell.angle_gamma   90.00
#
_symmetry.space_group_name_H-M   'P 1'
#
loop_
_entity.id
_entity.type
_entity.pdbx_description
1 polymer ?
#
loop_
_entity_poly.entity_id
_entity_poly.type
_entity_poly.pdbx_seq_one_letter_code
_entity_poly.pdbx_strand_id
1 'polypeptide(L)'
;MKVARYRMSIAIFLTAILGSLFLSSCGYTPKPEFSGITYDGRFYSDFSTPISVVRNKPITVNMKVSGNYTFTYILDGITLDATPSNTIKLSDYKNKLNLSAEFFTQTHLLKIEASAPARSAILEVPIIIVNQKPVINISKKSGQVISVSITDPDGDDFKEKSIKLFKDDKEFSTL
;
A
#
# COMPACT_ATOMS: atom_id res chain seq x y z
N MET A 1 -3.22 8.55 -68.07
CA MET A 1 -2.36 7.63 -67.29
C MET A 1 -1.73 8.23 -66.01
N LYS A 2 -1.55 9.55 -65.87
CA LYS A 2 -0.95 10.17 -64.66
C LYS A 2 -1.87 10.18 -63.42
N VAL A 3 -3.19 10.34 -63.60
CA VAL A 3 -4.17 10.42 -62.49
C VAL A 3 -4.35 9.09 -61.76
N ALA A 4 -4.33 7.97 -62.48
CA ALA A 4 -4.43 6.62 -61.89
C ALA A 4 -3.21 6.28 -61.02
N ARG A 5 -2.01 6.67 -61.47
CA ARG A 5 -0.76 6.50 -60.69
C ARG A 5 -0.77 7.33 -59.41
N TYR A 6 -1.27 8.56 -59.45
CA TYR A 6 -1.36 9.43 -58.29
C TYR A 6 -2.35 8.90 -57.23
N ARG A 7 -3.51 8.38 -57.65
CA ARG A 7 -4.49 7.76 -56.73
C ARG A 7 -3.97 6.48 -56.08
N MET A 8 -3.20 5.67 -56.81
CA MET A 8 -2.59 4.45 -56.28
C MET A 8 -1.47 4.76 -55.26
N SER A 9 -0.65 5.79 -55.52
CA SER A 9 0.39 6.24 -54.59
C SER A 9 -0.17 6.79 -53.27
N ILE A 10 -1.30 7.53 -53.33
CA ILE A 10 -1.98 8.04 -52.13
C ILE A 10 -2.56 6.91 -51.28
N ALA A 11 -3.17 5.90 -51.92
CA ALA A 11 -3.73 4.75 -51.21
C ALA A 11 -2.66 3.94 -50.46
N ILE A 12 -1.49 3.73 -51.07
CA ILE A 12 -0.35 3.03 -50.43
C ILE A 12 0.23 3.85 -49.27
N PHE A 13 0.29 5.16 -49.41
CA PHE A 13 0.79 6.05 -48.34
C PHE A 13 -0.16 6.08 -47.13
N LEU A 14 -1.47 6.11 -47.38
CA LEU A 14 -2.49 6.05 -46.33
C LEU A 14 -2.53 4.70 -45.60
N THR A 15 -2.35 3.58 -46.31
CA THR A 15 -2.27 2.25 -45.66
C THR A 15 -0.98 2.06 -44.87
N ALA A 16 0.15 2.61 -45.32
CA ALA A 16 1.40 2.60 -44.57
C ALA A 16 1.30 3.44 -43.28
N ILE A 17 0.68 4.63 -43.35
CA ILE A 17 0.44 5.49 -42.17
C ILE A 17 -0.51 4.81 -41.20
N LEU A 18 -1.66 4.29 -41.65
CA LEU A 18 -2.58 3.54 -40.79
C LEU A 18 -1.88 2.31 -40.17
N GLY A 19 -1.11 1.55 -40.94
CA GLY A 19 -0.35 0.40 -40.44
C GLY A 19 0.68 0.79 -39.36
N SER A 20 1.37 1.92 -39.52
CA SER A 20 2.29 2.44 -38.52
C SER A 20 1.60 2.97 -37.25
N LEU A 21 0.37 3.47 -37.35
CA LEU A 21 -0.45 3.87 -36.21
C LEU A 21 -0.99 2.65 -35.43
N PHE A 22 -1.25 1.53 -36.10
CA PHE A 22 -1.68 0.28 -35.46
C PHE A 22 -0.53 -0.47 -34.75
N LEU A 23 0.72 -0.32 -35.19
CA LEU A 23 1.88 -0.94 -34.52
C LEU A 23 2.23 -0.28 -33.17
N SER A 24 1.80 0.97 -32.95
CA SER A 24 2.06 1.73 -31.73
C SER A 24 1.12 1.39 -30.56
N SER A 25 0.05 0.63 -30.78
CA SER A 25 -0.98 0.38 -29.75
C SER A 25 -0.76 -0.87 -28.92
N CYS A 26 0.22 -1.71 -29.26
CA CYS A 26 0.58 -2.88 -28.46
C CYS A 26 1.76 -2.53 -27.53
N GLY A 27 1.48 -1.79 -26.47
CA GLY A 27 2.46 -1.54 -25.40
C GLY A 27 2.85 -2.87 -24.76
N TYR A 28 4.09 -3.33 -24.98
CA TYR A 28 4.61 -4.52 -24.33
C TYR A 28 4.83 -4.22 -22.84
N THR A 29 4.04 -4.86 -21.97
CA THR A 29 4.36 -4.95 -20.54
C THR A 29 5.16 -6.24 -20.29
N PRO A 30 6.37 -6.16 -19.69
CA PRO A 30 7.16 -7.35 -19.38
C PRO A 30 6.42 -8.29 -18.42
N LYS A 31 6.82 -9.56 -18.37
CA LYS A 31 6.26 -10.49 -17.38
C LYS A 31 6.51 -9.92 -15.97
N PRO A 32 5.49 -9.87 -15.08
CA PRO A 32 5.70 -9.46 -13.71
C PRO A 32 6.66 -10.42 -13.00
N GLU A 33 7.68 -9.87 -12.35
CA GLU A 33 8.61 -10.62 -11.50
C GLU A 33 8.96 -9.80 -10.26
N PHE A 34 8.76 -10.38 -9.08
CA PHE A 34 9.07 -9.71 -7.82
C PHE A 34 10.54 -9.81 -7.48
N SER A 35 11.10 -8.70 -6.99
CA SER A 35 12.38 -8.67 -6.28
C SER A 35 12.14 -8.89 -4.78
N GLY A 36 11.03 -8.37 -4.26
CA GLY A 36 10.67 -8.43 -2.84
C GLY A 36 9.78 -7.25 -2.45
N ILE A 37 9.81 -6.87 -1.18
CA ILE A 37 9.14 -5.67 -0.67
C ILE A 37 10.11 -4.76 0.08
N THR A 38 9.78 -3.48 0.14
CA THR A 38 10.44 -2.49 0.99
C THR A 38 9.45 -2.07 2.05
N TYR A 39 9.88 -2.13 3.31
CA TYR A 39 9.11 -1.69 4.45
C TYR A 39 10.01 -0.99 5.45
N ASP A 40 9.61 0.21 5.87
CA ASP A 40 10.34 1.04 6.84
C ASP A 40 11.83 1.26 6.49
N GLY A 41 12.10 1.49 5.20
CA GLY A 41 13.47 1.68 4.68
C GLY A 41 14.31 0.41 4.51
N ARG A 42 13.77 -0.76 4.89
CA ARG A 42 14.45 -2.06 4.73
C ARG A 42 13.85 -2.86 3.58
N PHE A 43 14.72 -3.48 2.79
CA PHE A 43 14.34 -4.40 1.72
C PHE A 43 14.27 -5.84 2.25
N TYR A 44 13.22 -6.56 1.85
CA TYR A 44 12.95 -7.95 2.21
C TYR A 44 12.71 -8.77 0.94
N SER A 45 13.47 -9.85 0.78
CA SER A 45 13.33 -10.82 -0.31
C SER A 45 13.27 -12.27 0.19
N ASP A 46 13.50 -12.49 1.48
CA ASP A 46 13.28 -13.77 2.17
C ASP A 46 12.11 -13.60 3.13
N PHE A 47 11.20 -14.56 3.08
CA PHE A 47 9.91 -14.56 3.78
C PHE A 47 9.74 -15.83 4.63
N SER A 48 10.84 -16.52 4.95
CA SER A 48 10.86 -17.66 5.87
C SER A 48 10.40 -17.30 7.29
N THR A 49 10.53 -16.02 7.68
CA THR A 49 10.01 -15.48 8.94
C THR A 49 9.03 -14.33 8.68
N PRO A 50 7.93 -14.22 9.45
CA PRO A 50 7.00 -13.10 9.33
C PRO A 50 7.66 -11.75 9.58
N ILE A 51 7.24 -10.73 8.83
CA ILE A 51 7.72 -9.36 8.99
C ILE A 51 6.75 -8.59 9.89
N SER A 52 7.24 -7.95 10.95
CA SER A 52 6.42 -7.06 11.77
C SER A 52 6.16 -5.74 11.06
N VAL A 53 4.89 -5.41 10.87
CA VAL A 53 4.45 -4.18 10.19
C VAL A 53 3.40 -3.45 11.01
N VAL A 54 3.43 -2.13 11.01
CA VAL A 54 2.34 -1.26 11.49
C VAL A 54 1.45 -0.83 10.33
N ARG A 55 0.15 -0.68 10.55
CA ARG A 55 -0.85 -0.44 9.48
C ARG A 55 -0.67 0.90 8.78
N ASN A 56 -0.20 1.90 9.51
CA ASN A 56 -0.11 3.28 9.02
C ASN A 56 1.16 3.56 8.18
N LYS A 57 2.05 2.58 8.03
CA LYS A 57 3.27 2.68 7.20
C LYS A 57 3.09 1.98 5.84
N PRO A 58 3.62 2.56 4.75
CA PRO A 58 3.54 1.95 3.44
C PRO A 58 4.41 0.70 3.32
N ILE A 59 3.88 -0.33 2.65
CA ILE A 59 4.61 -1.48 2.13
C ILE A 59 4.73 -1.28 0.62
N THR A 60 5.95 -1.19 0.10
CA THR A 60 6.21 -1.00 -1.33
C THR A 60 6.68 -2.30 -1.96
N VAL A 61 6.04 -2.71 -3.04
CA VAL A 61 6.39 -3.87 -3.85
C VAL A 61 7.48 -3.49 -4.83
N ASN A 62 8.57 -4.26 -4.84
CA ASN A 62 9.67 -4.07 -5.76
C ASN A 62 9.61 -5.11 -6.87
N MET A 63 9.50 -4.64 -8.11
CA MET A 63 9.57 -5.47 -9.30
C MET A 63 11.01 -5.52 -9.83
N LYS A 64 11.44 -6.67 -10.37
CA LYS A 64 12.76 -6.79 -11.02
C LYS A 64 12.85 -5.98 -12.30
N VAL A 65 11.72 -5.81 -12.98
CA VAL A 65 11.61 -5.09 -14.25
C VAL A 65 10.49 -4.07 -14.11
N SER A 66 10.71 -2.87 -14.63
CA SER A 66 9.67 -1.84 -14.69
C SER A 66 8.62 -2.21 -15.73
N GLY A 67 7.34 -1.97 -15.42
CA GLY A 67 6.23 -2.25 -16.32
C GLY A 67 4.93 -1.66 -15.77
N ASN A 68 3.95 -1.51 -16.67
CA ASN A 68 2.61 -1.09 -16.31
C ASN A 68 1.84 -2.28 -15.75
N TYR A 69 1.96 -2.49 -14.44
CA TYR A 69 1.32 -3.59 -13.73
C TYR A 69 0.08 -3.13 -12.97
N THR A 70 -0.91 -4.01 -12.86
CA THR A 70 -1.97 -3.88 -11.85
C THR A 70 -1.63 -4.81 -10.69
N PHE A 71 -1.56 -4.25 -9.49
CA PHE A 71 -1.32 -4.94 -8.24
C PHE A 71 -2.63 -5.21 -7.52
N THR A 72 -2.90 -6.46 -7.19
CA THR A 72 -4.00 -6.86 -6.33
C THR A 72 -3.45 -7.29 -4.98
N TYR A 73 -3.91 -6.64 -3.91
CA TYR A 73 -3.48 -6.93 -2.54
C TYR A 73 -4.57 -7.67 -1.81
N ILE A 74 -4.21 -8.82 -1.23
CA ILE A 74 -5.12 -9.74 -0.56
C ILE A 74 -4.52 -10.06 0.81
N LEU A 75 -5.25 -9.80 1.88
CA LEU A 75 -4.83 -10.13 3.24
C LEU A 75 -5.75 -11.21 3.80
N ASP A 76 -5.20 -12.37 4.12
CA ASP A 76 -5.95 -13.55 4.61
C ASP A 76 -7.16 -13.90 3.74
N GLY A 77 -7.01 -13.79 2.41
CA GLY A 77 -8.08 -14.04 1.45
C GLY A 77 -9.04 -12.87 1.22
N ILE A 78 -8.93 -11.77 1.96
CA ILE A 78 -9.73 -10.55 1.76
C ILE A 78 -9.03 -9.62 0.77
N THR A 79 -9.67 -9.34 -0.37
CA THR A 79 -9.15 -8.38 -1.35
C THR A 79 -9.27 -6.94 -0.81
N LEU A 80 -8.11 -6.33 -0.55
CA LEU A 80 -8.00 -4.95 -0.09
C LEU A 80 -8.13 -3.97 -1.25
N ASP A 81 -7.39 -4.18 -2.34
CA ASP A 81 -7.38 -3.29 -3.50
C ASP A 81 -6.91 -3.98 -4.77
N ALA A 82 -7.26 -3.38 -5.91
CA ALA A 82 -6.70 -3.67 -7.23
C ALA A 82 -6.32 -2.33 -7.90
N THR A 83 -5.03 -2.03 -7.95
CA THR A 83 -4.53 -0.68 -8.23
C THR A 83 -3.24 -0.71 -9.06
N PRO A 84 -2.96 0.31 -9.90
CA PRO A 84 -1.64 0.46 -10.53
C PRO A 84 -0.54 0.82 -9.52
N SER A 85 -0.89 1.20 -8.28
CA SER A 85 0.09 1.51 -7.23
C SER A 85 0.79 0.25 -6.75
N ASN A 86 2.13 0.27 -6.81
CA ASN A 86 2.97 -0.77 -6.20
C ASN A 86 3.15 -0.58 -4.69
N THR A 87 2.41 0.33 -4.06
CA THR A 87 2.48 0.59 -2.62
C THR A 87 1.10 0.44 -1.99
N ILE A 88 1.05 -0.23 -0.84
CA ILE A 88 -0.15 -0.39 -0.02
C ILE A 88 0.10 0.12 1.40
N LYS A 89 -0.92 0.72 1.99
CA LYS A 89 -0.97 1.12 3.40
C LYS A 89 -2.22 0.52 4.03
N LEU A 90 -2.06 -0.40 4.98
CA LEU A 90 -3.16 -1.24 5.45
C LEU A 90 -4.26 -0.44 6.17
N SER A 91 -3.91 0.67 6.83
CA SER A 91 -4.89 1.54 7.50
C SER A 91 -5.93 2.12 6.56
N ASP A 92 -5.63 2.28 5.27
CA ASP A 92 -6.54 2.84 4.27
C ASP A 92 -7.73 1.91 4.00
N TYR A 93 -7.60 0.63 4.39
CA TYR A 93 -8.62 -0.41 4.23
C TYR A 93 -9.19 -0.88 5.58
N LYS A 94 -9.11 -0.04 6.63
CA LYS A 94 -9.60 -0.34 8.00
C LYS A 94 -11.00 -0.97 8.03
N ASN A 95 -11.90 -0.53 7.16
CA ASN A 95 -13.27 -1.04 7.06
C ASN A 95 -13.37 -2.50 6.56
N LYS A 96 -12.31 -3.06 5.97
CA LYS A 96 -12.22 -4.45 5.53
C LYS A 96 -11.46 -5.35 6.51
N LEU A 97 -10.78 -4.77 7.49
CA LEU A 97 -9.93 -5.50 8.43
C LEU A 97 -10.70 -5.88 9.69
N ASN A 98 -10.52 -7.12 10.15
CA ASN A 98 -11.04 -7.55 11.44
C ASN A 98 -10.08 -7.11 12.56
N LEU A 99 -10.23 -5.91 13.09
CA LEU A 99 -9.35 -5.33 14.13
C LEU A 99 -9.61 -5.91 15.54
N SER A 100 -9.73 -7.23 15.65
CA SER A 100 -9.79 -7.94 16.93
C SER A 100 -8.41 -7.92 17.63
N ALA A 101 -8.35 -8.29 18.90
CA ALA A 101 -7.06 -8.41 19.61
C ALA A 101 -6.14 -9.46 18.95
N GLU A 102 -6.71 -10.54 18.42
CA GLU A 102 -6.00 -11.64 17.76
C GLU A 102 -5.35 -11.18 16.44
N PHE A 103 -5.97 -10.24 15.74
CA PHE A 103 -5.41 -9.63 14.52
C PHE A 103 -4.06 -8.94 14.76
N PHE A 104 -3.72 -8.59 16.00
CA PHE A 104 -2.44 -7.94 16.30
C PHE A 104 -1.37 -8.89 16.86
N THR A 105 -1.70 -10.18 17.00
CA THR A 105 -0.80 -11.19 17.58
C THR A 105 -0.58 -12.39 16.67
N GLN A 106 -1.46 -12.63 15.71
CA GLN A 106 -1.31 -13.71 14.75
C GLN A 106 -0.44 -13.33 13.54
N THR A 107 0.03 -14.35 12.82
CA THR A 107 0.63 -14.16 11.50
C THR A 107 -0.47 -14.13 10.46
N HIS A 108 -0.42 -13.13 9.58
CA HIS A 108 -1.28 -12.95 8.44
C HIS A 108 -0.53 -13.25 7.14
N LEU A 109 -1.25 -13.61 6.10
CA LEU A 109 -0.70 -13.78 4.76
C LEU A 109 -1.12 -12.61 3.87
N LEU A 110 -0.16 -11.72 3.58
CA LEU A 110 -0.34 -10.70 2.55
C LEU A 110 0.08 -11.31 1.20
N LYS A 111 -0.91 -11.68 0.40
CA LYS A 111 -0.74 -12.12 -0.97
C LYS A 111 -0.82 -10.93 -1.92
N ILE A 112 0.15 -10.81 -2.80
CA ILE A 112 0.30 -9.73 -3.77
C ILE A 112 0.32 -10.35 -5.15
N GLU A 113 -0.67 -10.03 -5.98
CA GLU A 113 -0.70 -10.46 -7.38
C GLU A 113 -0.34 -9.28 -8.27
N ALA A 114 0.74 -9.40 -9.04
CA ALA A 114 1.08 -8.42 -10.07
C ALA A 114 0.65 -8.98 -11.41
N SER A 115 -0.15 -8.23 -12.16
CA SER A 115 -0.72 -8.65 -13.44
C SER A 115 -0.34 -7.70 -14.58
N ALA A 116 -0.12 -8.29 -15.74
CA ALA A 116 0.09 -7.66 -17.04
C ALA A 116 -0.82 -8.39 -18.05
N PRO A 117 -1.02 -7.87 -19.28
CA PRO A 117 -1.81 -8.56 -20.30
C PRO A 117 -1.35 -10.03 -20.47
N ALA A 118 -2.27 -10.96 -20.20
CA ALA A 118 -2.06 -12.41 -20.26
C ALA A 118 -0.95 -13.00 -19.36
N ARG A 119 -0.44 -12.25 -18.37
CA ARG A 119 0.64 -12.70 -17.48
C ARG A 119 0.41 -12.23 -16.06
N SER A 120 0.73 -13.07 -15.08
CA SER A 120 0.73 -12.66 -13.68
C SER A 120 1.86 -13.33 -12.91
N ALA A 121 2.17 -12.76 -11.75
CA ALA A 121 2.98 -13.39 -10.73
C ALA A 121 2.33 -13.16 -9.37
N ILE A 122 2.63 -14.05 -8.43
CA ILE A 122 2.14 -14.00 -7.06
C ILE A 122 3.34 -13.94 -6.12
N LEU A 123 3.26 -13.06 -5.12
CA LEU A 123 4.16 -13.01 -3.98
C LEU A 123 3.35 -13.18 -2.71
N GLU A 124 3.80 -14.07 -1.83
CA GLU A 124 3.18 -14.32 -0.53
C GLU A 124 4.12 -13.84 0.57
N VAL A 125 3.64 -12.91 1.38
CA VAL A 125 4.41 -12.26 2.43
C VAL A 125 3.73 -12.54 3.78
N PRO A 126 4.30 -13.38 4.65
CA PRO A 126 3.83 -13.51 6.00
C PRO A 126 4.16 -12.24 6.79
N ILE A 127 3.16 -11.66 7.45
CA ILE A 127 3.32 -10.44 8.24
C ILE A 127 2.67 -10.60 9.61
N ILE A 128 3.22 -9.92 10.62
CA ILE A 128 2.58 -9.72 11.91
C ILE A 128 2.21 -8.25 12.00
N ILE A 129 0.94 -7.95 12.19
CA ILE A 129 0.47 -6.57 12.24
C ILE A 129 0.56 -6.10 13.69
N VAL A 130 1.40 -5.09 13.94
CA VAL A 130 1.67 -4.59 15.29
C VAL A 130 0.80 -3.36 15.53
N ASN A 131 -0.01 -3.40 16.59
CA ASN A 131 -0.70 -2.21 17.07
C ASN A 131 0.28 -1.30 17.81
N GLN A 132 0.35 -0.03 17.44
CA GLN A 132 1.27 0.91 18.05
C GLN A 132 0.74 1.36 19.41
N LYS A 133 1.68 1.60 20.34
CA LYS A 133 1.31 2.17 21.64
C LYS A 133 0.83 3.62 21.46
N PRO A 134 -0.19 4.06 22.22
CA PRO A 134 -0.56 5.46 22.27
C PRO A 134 0.62 6.36 22.61
N VAL A 135 0.66 7.54 21.99
CA VAL A 135 1.66 8.58 22.28
C VAL A 135 1.02 9.66 23.14
N ILE A 136 1.62 9.92 24.29
CA ILE A 136 1.20 10.98 25.21
C ILE A 136 2.17 12.15 25.04
N ASN A 137 1.65 13.30 24.61
CA ASN A 137 2.43 14.53 24.53
C ASN A 137 2.00 15.47 25.66
N ILE A 138 2.97 15.88 26.47
CA ILE A 138 2.78 16.83 27.57
C ILE A 138 3.61 18.07 27.25
N SER A 139 2.96 19.21 27.14
CA SER A 139 3.65 20.48 26.87
C SER A 139 3.16 21.58 27.79
N LYS A 140 4.09 22.48 28.17
CA LYS A 140 3.76 23.68 28.93
C LYS A 140 3.15 24.71 27.98
N LYS A 141 1.88 25.05 28.17
CA LYS A 141 1.20 26.09 27.40
C LYS A 141 1.46 27.48 28.00
N SER A 142 1.54 27.56 29.34
CA SER A 142 1.88 28.80 30.06
C SER A 142 2.45 28.48 31.46
N GLY A 143 2.71 29.50 32.29
CA GLY A 143 3.17 29.32 33.67
C GLY A 143 2.25 28.49 34.56
N GLN A 144 0.97 28.37 34.21
CA GLN A 144 -0.06 27.68 35.01
C GLN A 144 -0.85 26.62 34.22
N VAL A 145 -0.62 26.49 32.90
CA VAL A 145 -1.40 25.59 32.03
C VAL A 145 -0.48 24.59 31.36
N ILE A 146 -0.84 23.31 31.48
CA ILE A 146 -0.24 22.18 30.77
C ILE A 146 -1.26 21.69 29.74
N SER A 147 -0.78 21.39 28.54
CA SER A 147 -1.55 20.70 27.51
C SER A 147 -1.15 19.23 27.51
N VAL A 148 -2.13 18.35 27.68
CA VAL A 148 -1.96 16.90 27.52
C VAL A 148 -2.75 16.48 26.29
N SER A 149 -2.09 15.79 25.36
CA SER A 149 -2.77 15.12 24.26
C SER A 149 -2.37 13.66 24.21
N ILE A 150 -3.34 12.81 23.88
CA ILE A 150 -3.16 11.38 23.67
C ILE A 150 -3.53 11.10 22.22
N THR A 151 -2.60 10.55 21.46
CA THR A 151 -2.77 10.23 20.04
C THR A 151 -2.55 8.75 19.81
N ASP A 152 -3.45 8.12 19.06
CA ASP A 152 -3.28 6.76 18.57
C ASP A 152 -2.52 6.83 17.24
N PRO A 153 -1.28 6.30 17.15
CA PRO A 153 -0.48 6.43 15.94
C PRO A 153 -1.05 5.69 14.72
N ASP A 154 -1.91 4.70 14.94
CA ASP A 154 -2.58 3.96 13.87
C ASP A 154 -3.87 4.64 13.40
N GLY A 155 -4.27 5.75 14.05
CA GLY A 155 -5.48 6.50 13.70
C GLY A 155 -6.76 5.81 14.14
N ASP A 156 -6.66 4.90 15.12
CA ASP A 156 -7.83 4.28 15.72
C ASP A 156 -8.45 5.15 16.81
N ASP A 157 -9.74 4.94 17.05
CA ASP A 157 -10.42 5.56 18.18
C ASP A 157 -10.04 4.83 19.45
N PHE A 158 -9.72 5.62 20.48
CA PHE A 158 -9.54 5.08 21.81
C PHE A 158 -10.88 4.61 22.36
N LYS A 159 -10.95 3.36 22.80
CA LYS A 159 -12.13 2.85 23.53
C LYS A 159 -12.35 3.60 24.84
N GLU A 160 -11.27 3.93 25.54
CA GLU A 160 -11.29 4.66 26.80
C GLU A 160 -10.15 5.68 26.83
N LYS A 161 -10.45 6.86 27.38
CA LYS A 161 -9.48 7.90 27.72
C LYS A 161 -9.77 8.32 29.15
N SER A 162 -8.82 8.12 30.04
CA SER A 162 -8.86 8.72 31.37
C SER A 162 -7.50 9.29 31.72
N ILE A 163 -7.49 10.52 32.22
CA ILE A 163 -6.30 11.20 32.71
C ILE A 163 -6.53 11.49 34.17
N LYS A 164 -5.74 10.87 35.04
CA LYS A 164 -5.76 11.13 36.48
C LYS A 164 -4.59 12.03 36.85
N LEU A 165 -4.89 13.13 37.53
CA LEU A 165 -3.88 14.07 38.00
C LEU A 165 -3.69 13.91 39.50
N PHE A 166 -2.42 13.71 39.89
CA PHE A 166 -2.01 13.57 41.28
C PHE A 166 -1.14 14.74 41.70
N LYS A 167 -1.36 15.22 42.92
CA LYS A 167 -0.52 16.21 43.60
C LYS A 167 -0.29 15.72 45.02
N ASP A 168 0.98 15.64 45.43
CA ASP A 168 1.37 15.17 46.76
C ASP A 168 0.72 13.81 47.09
N ASP A 169 0.81 12.87 46.14
CA ASP A 169 0.24 11.51 46.18
C ASP A 169 -1.30 11.44 46.35
N LYS A 170 -2.01 12.55 46.16
CA LYS A 170 -3.47 12.61 46.19
C LYS A 170 -4.03 12.92 44.80
N GLU A 171 -4.98 12.12 44.34
CA GLU A 171 -5.75 12.41 43.12
C GLU A 171 -6.54 13.70 43.35
N PHE A 172 -6.36 14.70 42.48
CA PHE A 172 -7.05 15.99 42.59
C PHE A 172 -7.91 16.33 41.38
N SER A 173 -7.81 15.56 40.29
CA SER A 173 -8.65 15.71 39.10
C SER A 173 -8.63 14.45 38.23
N THR A 174 -9.75 14.17 37.57
CA THR A 174 -9.87 13.19 36.48
C THR A 174 -10.47 13.91 35.25
N LEU A 175 -9.90 13.66 34.08
CA LEU A 175 -10.28 14.21 32.77
C LEU A 175 -10.51 13.09 31.75
#